data_AF-A0A833J0N0-F1
#
_entry.id   AF-A0A833J0N0-F1
#
_cell.length_a   1.000
_cell.length_b   1.000
_cell.length_c   1.000
_cell.angle_alpha   90.00
_cell.angle_beta   90.00
_cell.angle_gamma   90.00
#
_symmetry.space_group_name_H-M   'P 1'
#
loop_
_entity.id
_entity.type
_entity.pdbx_description
1 polymer ?
#
loop_
_entity_poly.entity_id
_entity_poly.type
_entity_poly.pdbx_seq_one_letter_code
_entity_poly.pdbx_strand_id
1 'polypeptide(L)'
;MGDLFNLDRALTPSERRRLRGGTQAKGYAAMPGTGPSGETCGSCDHLVRKHLAKVYRKCGLMERHWTGGKGTDVLATAPACRNWTANVEPAPTPSTSTTARGSRG
;
A
#
# COMPACT_ATOMS: atom_id res chain seq x y z
N MET A 1 -8.43 -2.60 48.97
CA MET A 1 -9.48 -2.61 47.94
C MET A 1 -9.13 -1.49 46.97
N GLY A 2 -8.55 -1.81 45.81
CA GLY A 2 -8.12 -0.80 44.84
C GLY A 2 -9.36 -0.18 44.18
N ASP A 3 -9.37 1.15 44.06
CA ASP A 3 -10.52 1.91 43.59
C ASP A 3 -10.94 1.43 42.19
N LEU A 4 -12.23 1.09 42.08
CA LEU A 4 -12.89 0.44 40.94
C LEU A 4 -12.73 1.21 39.62
N PHE A 5 -12.30 2.47 39.68
CA PHE A 5 -12.15 3.35 38.53
C PHE A 5 -10.73 3.90 38.31
N ASN A 6 -9.72 3.51 39.11
CA ASN A 6 -8.35 4.00 38.96
C ASN A 6 -8.25 5.56 38.86
N LEU A 7 -9.11 6.28 39.58
CA LEU A 7 -9.26 7.74 39.48
C LEU A 7 -8.11 8.54 40.16
N ASP A 8 -7.30 7.92 41.00
CA ASP A 8 -6.34 8.62 41.87
C ASP A 8 -4.94 8.84 41.28
N ARG A 9 -4.64 8.35 40.07
CA ARG A 9 -3.31 8.56 39.48
C ARG A 9 -3.39 9.22 38.10
N ALA A 10 -3.07 10.51 38.07
CA ALA A 10 -2.80 11.21 36.83
C ALA A 10 -1.67 10.50 36.07
N LEU A 11 -1.97 10.04 34.85
CA LEU A 11 -0.97 9.41 33.99
C LEU A 11 0.18 10.38 33.70
N THR A 12 1.40 9.89 33.89
CA THR A 12 2.63 10.58 33.47
C THR A 12 2.61 10.82 31.95
N PRO A 13 3.37 11.81 31.45
CA PRO A 13 3.51 12.02 30.00
C PRO A 13 3.96 10.77 29.23
N SER A 14 4.80 9.93 29.86
CA SER A 14 5.29 8.67 29.28
C SER A 14 4.19 7.60 29.16
N GLU A 15 3.37 7.43 30.20
CA GLU A 15 2.23 6.49 30.17
C GLU A 15 1.18 6.95 29.14
N ARG A 16 0.87 8.25 29.10
CA ARG A 16 0.02 8.84 28.05
C ARG A 16 0.56 8.59 26.65
N ARG A 17 1.87 8.71 26.43
CA ARG A 17 2.50 8.46 25.13
C ARG A 17 2.38 6.99 24.72
N ARG A 18 2.56 6.04 25.65
CA ARG A 18 2.41 4.60 25.38
C ARG A 18 0.98 4.23 24.97
N LEU A 19 -0.01 4.81 25.65
CA LEU A 19 -1.43 4.58 25.31
C LEU A 19 -1.85 5.22 23.98
N ARG A 20 -1.13 6.23 23.50
CA ARG A 20 -1.37 6.88 22.19
C ARG A 20 -0.84 6.07 21.00
N GLY A 21 -0.46 4.80 21.19
CA GLY A 21 -0.07 3.92 20.08
C GLY A 21 -1.14 3.91 18.99
N GLY A 22 -0.88 4.63 17.90
CA GLY A 22 -1.87 4.80 16.83
C GLY A 22 -2.07 3.51 16.03
N THR A 23 -3.22 3.41 15.36
CA THR A 23 -3.55 2.27 14.49
C THR A 23 -2.43 2.01 13.48
N GLN A 24 -1.99 0.76 13.39
CA GLN A 24 -1.00 0.34 12.40
C GLN A 24 -1.64 0.19 11.01
N ALA A 25 -0.85 0.46 9.97
CA ALA A 25 -1.28 0.29 8.58
C ALA A 25 -1.32 -1.21 8.24
N LYS A 26 -2.52 -1.71 7.93
CA LYS A 26 -2.77 -3.13 7.65
C LYS A 26 -3.73 -3.37 6.49
N GLY A 27 -3.93 -2.37 5.62
CA GLY A 27 -4.89 -2.40 4.50
C GLY A 27 -4.43 -3.21 3.29
N TYR A 28 -3.67 -4.29 3.49
CA TYR A 28 -3.14 -5.12 2.40
C TYR A 28 -4.19 -6.14 1.96
N ALA A 29 -4.28 -6.39 0.65
CA ALA A 29 -5.18 -7.41 0.09
C ALA A 29 -4.79 -8.85 0.46
N ALA A 30 -3.51 -9.07 0.75
CA ALA A 30 -2.97 -10.32 1.25
C ALA A 30 -1.76 -10.05 2.15
N MET A 31 -1.28 -11.08 2.86
CA MET A 31 -0.14 -10.97 3.77
C MET A 31 1.11 -10.43 3.04
N PRO A 32 1.74 -9.33 3.51
CA PRO A 32 3.02 -8.88 2.98
C PRO A 32 4.10 -9.95 3.14
N GLY A 33 4.96 -10.08 2.12
CA GLY A 33 6.07 -11.04 2.10
C GLY A 33 5.73 -12.36 1.41
N THR A 34 4.50 -12.53 0.93
CA THR A 34 4.10 -13.70 0.13
C THR A 34 4.20 -13.44 -1.38
N GLY A 35 4.66 -12.27 -1.80
CA GLY A 35 4.86 -11.89 -3.20
C GLY A 35 6.27 -12.20 -3.69
N PRO A 36 6.62 -11.76 -4.91
CA PRO A 36 7.97 -11.90 -5.44
C PRO A 36 9.02 -11.23 -4.54
N SER A 37 10.17 -11.89 -4.40
CA SER A 37 11.29 -11.39 -3.58
C SER A 37 11.87 -10.11 -4.18
N GLY A 38 12.18 -9.13 -3.32
CA GLY A 38 12.72 -7.83 -3.73
C GLY A 38 11.66 -6.80 -4.14
N GLU A 39 10.42 -7.23 -4.39
CA GLU A 39 9.32 -6.32 -4.72
C GLU A 39 8.59 -5.80 -3.47
N THR A 40 7.99 -4.62 -3.61
CA THR A 40 7.27 -3.97 -2.51
C THR A 40 5.87 -3.54 -2.93
N CYS A 41 5.03 -3.20 -1.96
CA CYS A 41 3.74 -2.58 -2.26
C CYS A 41 3.92 -1.24 -3.03
N GLY A 42 5.08 -0.59 -2.88
CA GLY A 42 5.49 0.62 -3.60
C GLY A 42 5.61 0.48 -5.11
N SER A 43 6.04 -0.70 -5.59
CA SER A 43 6.21 -1.03 -7.02
C SER A 43 4.98 -1.73 -7.63
N CYS A 44 3.95 -1.97 -6.82
CA CYS A 44 2.74 -2.64 -7.25
C CYS A 44 1.84 -1.72 -8.08
N ASP A 45 1.29 -2.23 -9.17
CA ASP A 45 0.29 -1.56 -10.01
C ASP A 45 -0.99 -1.20 -9.23
N HIS A 46 -1.38 -2.05 -8.26
CA HIS A 46 -2.55 -1.83 -7.42
C HIS A 46 -2.37 -0.72 -6.37
N LEU A 47 -1.23 -0.01 -6.33
CA LEU A 47 -1.00 1.03 -5.32
C LEU A 47 -1.74 2.33 -5.69
N VAL A 48 -2.78 2.63 -4.93
CA VAL A 48 -3.54 3.88 -5.09
C VAL A 48 -3.02 4.94 -4.13
N ARG A 49 -2.73 6.13 -4.67
CA ARG A 49 -2.39 7.34 -3.92
C ARG A 49 -3.60 8.27 -3.91
N LYS A 50 -4.30 8.37 -2.77
CA LYS A 50 -5.41 9.32 -2.60
C LYS A 50 -4.89 10.65 -2.07
N HIS A 51 -5.13 11.71 -2.82
CA HIS A 51 -4.79 13.07 -2.43
C HIS A 51 -5.98 13.72 -1.73
N LEU A 52 -5.93 13.82 -0.40
CA LEU A 52 -6.88 14.60 0.41
C LEU A 52 -6.09 15.65 1.21
N ALA A 53 -6.32 15.79 2.52
CA ALA A 53 -5.50 16.63 3.40
C ALA A 53 -4.02 16.19 3.45
N LYS A 54 -3.76 14.91 3.14
CA LYS A 54 -2.44 14.29 2.97
C LYS A 54 -2.51 13.29 1.82
N VAL A 55 -1.37 12.71 1.45
CA VAL A 55 -1.33 11.57 0.53
C VAL A 55 -1.51 10.29 1.33
N TYR A 56 -2.61 9.59 1.08
CA TYR A 56 -2.92 8.30 1.69
C TYR A 56 -2.66 7.20 0.69
N ARG A 57 -1.85 6.22 1.07
CA ARG A 57 -1.50 5.07 0.24
C ARG A 57 -2.41 3.92 0.60
N LYS A 58 -3.14 3.38 -0.37
CA LYS A 58 -4.09 2.29 -0.16
C LYS A 58 -3.95 1.26 -1.27
N CYS A 59 -4.27 0.00 -0.97
CA CYS A 59 -4.29 -1.07 -1.98
C CYS A 59 -5.62 -1.04 -2.74
N GLY A 60 -5.59 -0.89 -4.06
CA GLY A 60 -6.77 -0.78 -4.94
C GLY A 60 -7.70 -2.00 -4.86
N LEU A 61 -7.14 -3.20 -4.68
CA LEU A 61 -7.93 -4.42 -4.47
C LEU A 61 -8.81 -4.37 -3.20
N MET A 62 -8.48 -3.49 -2.25
CA MET A 62 -9.22 -3.30 -0.99
C MET A 62 -10.16 -2.10 -1.03
N GLU A 63 -10.44 -1.50 -2.20
CA GLU A 63 -11.19 -0.25 -2.32
C GLU A 63 -12.54 -0.26 -1.58
N ARG A 64 -13.29 -1.36 -1.69
CA ARG A 64 -14.58 -1.54 -1.00
C ARG A 64 -14.47 -1.55 0.53
N HIS A 65 -13.29 -1.81 1.08
CA HIS A 65 -13.04 -1.89 2.52
C HIS A 65 -12.35 -0.65 3.08
N TRP A 66 -12.05 0.35 2.26
CA TRP A 66 -11.36 1.54 2.72
C TRP A 66 -12.22 2.35 3.67
N THR A 67 -11.56 2.88 4.69
CA THR A 67 -12.14 3.82 5.65
C THR A 67 -11.25 5.06 5.72
N GLY A 68 -11.70 6.11 6.41
CA GLY A 68 -10.90 7.31 6.64
C GLY A 68 -9.68 7.10 7.56
N GLY A 69 -9.56 5.91 8.18
CA GLY A 69 -8.51 5.62 9.16
C GLY A 69 -7.27 4.93 8.58
N LYS A 70 -6.16 5.11 9.29
CA LYS A 70 -4.84 4.50 8.99
C LYS A 70 -4.85 2.98 8.90
N GLY A 71 -5.83 2.31 9.52
CA GLY A 71 -5.96 0.85 9.44
C GLY A 71 -6.14 0.31 8.03
N THR A 72 -6.66 1.13 7.10
CA THR A 72 -6.86 0.74 5.69
C THR A 72 -5.76 1.26 4.76
N ASP A 73 -4.74 1.89 5.32
CA ASP A 73 -3.57 2.33 4.57
C ASP A 73 -2.57 1.17 4.43
N VAL A 74 -1.70 1.29 3.43
CA VAL A 74 -0.57 0.39 3.18
C VAL A 74 0.75 1.14 3.26
N LEU A 75 1.81 0.46 3.68
CA LEU A 75 3.16 1.00 3.63
C LEU A 75 3.77 0.67 2.26
N ALA A 76 4.29 1.69 1.57
CA ALA A 76 4.98 1.47 0.28
C ALA A 76 6.23 0.59 0.43
N THR A 77 6.88 0.65 1.60
CA THR A 77 8.05 -0.17 1.93
C THR A 77 7.70 -1.58 2.38
N ALA A 78 6.42 -1.92 2.53
CA ALA A 78 6.03 -3.27 2.88
C ALA A 78 6.40 -4.24 1.75
N PRO A 79 6.88 -5.45 2.07
CA PRO A 79 7.13 -6.47 1.06
C PRO A 79 5.88 -6.77 0.23
N ALA A 80 6.06 -7.11 -1.04
CA ALA A 80 4.97 -7.47 -1.93
C ALA A 80 4.12 -8.62 -1.37
N CYS A 81 2.82 -8.57 -1.63
CA CYS A 81 1.90 -9.65 -1.31
C CYS A 81 1.66 -10.54 -2.54
N ARG A 82 0.97 -11.68 -2.36
CA ARG A 82 0.69 -12.63 -3.46
C ARG A 82 -0.10 -12.05 -4.63
N ASN A 83 -0.83 -10.96 -4.41
CA ASN A 83 -1.62 -10.28 -5.45
C ASN A 83 -0.83 -9.15 -6.13
N TRP A 84 0.49 -9.11 -5.97
CA TRP A 84 1.32 -8.10 -6.58
C TRP A 84 1.29 -8.23 -8.11
N THR A 85 1.26 -7.07 -8.78
CA THR A 85 1.33 -6.97 -10.23
C THR A 85 2.31 -5.86 -10.55
N ALA A 86 3.23 -6.15 -11.47
CA ALA A 86 4.20 -5.17 -11.94
C ALA A 86 3.48 -4.06 -12.71
N ASN A 87 3.80 -2.81 -12.40
CA ASN A 87 3.43 -1.68 -13.26
C ASN A 87 4.40 -1.66 -14.46
N VAL A 88 4.14 -2.52 -15.44
CA VAL A 88 4.88 -2.54 -16.70
C VAL A 88 4.14 -1.63 -17.66
N GLU A 89 4.72 -0.47 -17.96
CA GLU A 89 4.35 0.28 -19.15
C GLU A 89 4.53 -0.68 -20.34
N PRO A 90 3.47 -0.93 -21.14
CA PRO A 90 3.54 -1.94 -22.20
C PRO A 90 4.72 -1.61 -23.11
N ALA A 91 5.63 -2.57 -23.26
CA ALA A 91 6.82 -2.42 -24.08
C ALA A 91 6.45 -1.83 -25.45
N PRO A 92 7.23 -0.89 -26.02
CA PRO A 92 6.94 -0.34 -27.34
C PRO A 92 6.85 -1.53 -28.30
N THR A 93 5.67 -1.72 -28.89
CA THR A 93 5.43 -2.77 -29.88
C THR A 93 6.54 -2.67 -30.93
N PRO A 94 7.27 -3.75 -31.26
CA PRO A 94 8.20 -3.71 -32.38
C PRO A 94 7.36 -3.53 -33.65
N SER A 95 7.24 -2.28 -34.09
CA SER A 95 6.61 -1.92 -35.35
C SER A 95 7.45 -2.53 -36.47
N THR A 96 7.04 -3.71 -36.95
CA THR A 96 7.59 -4.37 -38.13
C THR A 96 7.24 -3.55 -39.37
N SER A 97 8.09 -2.59 -39.71
CA SER A 97 8.14 -1.99 -41.04
C SER A 97 8.85 -2.94 -42.00
N THR A 98 8.17 -4.01 -42.40
CA THR A 98 8.57 -4.80 -43.57
C THR A 98 8.12 -4.06 -44.83
N THR A 99 8.98 -3.19 -45.34
CA THR A 99 8.82 -2.68 -46.72
C THR A 99 9.28 -3.77 -47.68
N ALA A 100 8.31 -4.54 -48.18
CA ALA A 100 8.52 -5.45 -49.29
C ALA A 100 8.75 -4.65 -50.59
N ARG A 101 9.95 -4.87 -51.16
CA ARG A 101 10.32 -4.89 -52.59
C ARG A 101 9.20 -4.62 -53.61
N GLY A 102 9.44 -3.66 -54.50
CA GLY A 102 8.76 -3.54 -55.80
C GLY A 102 9.71 -3.04 -56.88
N SER A 103 10.32 -3.97 -57.61
CA SER A 103 11.11 -3.74 -58.82
C SER A 103 10.22 -3.34 -60.00
N ARG A 104 10.59 -2.28 -60.72
CA ARG A 104 10.30 -2.04 -62.16
C ARG A 104 11.57 -1.35 -62.68
N GLY A 105 12.25 -1.84 -63.71
CA GLY A 105 11.75 -2.28 -65.00
C GLY A 105 12.32 -1.29 -66.01
#